data_AF-A0A8J4RBW9-F1
#
_entry.id   AF-A0A8J4RBW9-F1
#
_cell.length_a   1.000
_cell.length_b   1.000
_cell.length_c   1.000
_cell.angle_alpha   90.00
_cell.angle_beta   90.00
_cell.angle_gamma   90.00
#
_symmetry.space_group_name_H-M   'P 1'
#
loop_
_entity.id
_entity.type
_entity.pdbx_description
1 polymer ?
#
loop_
_entity_poly.entity_id
_entity_poly.type
_entity_poly.pdbx_seq_one_letter_code
_entity_poly.pdbx_strand_id
1 'polypeptide(L)'
;MALRALVTLLFVPLFLSPTILGYSQADIKKWCSQTPNPEPCEYFLSHKPNYHSPIKQKSDFFTISKQLALERALKAQSNIFSLGPKCKNAREKAAWADCLELYEYTHLRLNKTIDPNVKCSQTDAQTWLSTALTNLETCRAGFIELGVQENLLPLMSNNVSKLISNALALNKVPYTAPSYKHGFPTWVKPGDRKLLQSSSTPKANIVVAQDGSGNYKTIKEAISAASSQSGSGRFVIYVKAGTYKENVEIKLKNIMLVGDGIGKTIVTGSKSVGGGSTTFNSATIAVVGDGFIARDITIRNTAGAANQQAVALRSGSDLSVFYRCSLEGYQDTLYVHSQRQFYRECDIYGTVDFIWKCCVKAASDLKASQSSVITYLGRPWKEYSRTVFMKTYLDSLIAPAGWMEWSGSFALKTLYYAEYANTGPGSSTTKRVNWPGYHVITSASVATQYTVANFISGGSWLPATNVPYTASL
;
A
#
# COMPACT_ATOMS: atom_id res chain seq x y z
N MET A 1 -45.33 61.59 -60.61
CA MET A 1 -45.62 60.74 -59.43
C MET A 1 -44.42 59.84 -59.21
N ALA A 2 -43.60 60.12 -58.19
CA ALA A 2 -42.44 59.30 -57.85
C ALA A 2 -42.72 58.58 -56.53
N LEU A 3 -42.72 57.25 -56.58
CA LEU A 3 -43.13 56.33 -55.54
C LEU A 3 -42.01 56.23 -54.48
N ARG A 4 -42.33 56.53 -53.21
CA ARG A 4 -41.42 56.34 -52.06
C ARG A 4 -41.35 54.84 -51.73
N ALA A 5 -40.16 54.26 -51.77
CA ALA A 5 -39.91 52.90 -51.29
C ALA A 5 -39.75 52.90 -49.76
N LEU A 6 -40.61 52.17 -49.05
CA LEU A 6 -40.45 51.85 -47.64
C LEU A 6 -39.54 50.60 -47.54
N VAL A 7 -38.40 50.73 -46.86
CA VAL A 7 -37.54 49.59 -46.49
C VAL A 7 -37.93 49.16 -45.07
N THR A 8 -38.57 47.99 -44.95
CA THR A 8 -38.86 47.34 -43.67
C THR A 8 -37.64 46.53 -43.22
N LEU A 9 -36.98 46.96 -42.14
CA LEU A 9 -35.92 46.22 -41.45
C LEU A 9 -36.53 45.08 -40.62
N LEU A 10 -36.40 43.85 -41.10
CA LEU A 10 -36.69 42.63 -40.34
C LEU A 10 -35.56 42.38 -39.33
N PHE A 11 -35.85 42.62 -38.04
CA PHE A 11 -35.00 42.18 -36.92
C PHE A 11 -35.14 40.66 -36.76
N VAL A 12 -34.13 39.90 -37.21
CA VAL A 12 -34.00 38.47 -36.89
C VAL A 12 -33.24 38.36 -35.57
N PRO A 13 -33.81 37.80 -34.49
CA PRO A 13 -33.07 37.57 -33.27
C PRO A 13 -32.10 36.41 -33.52
N LEU A 14 -30.81 36.72 -33.64
CA LEU A 14 -29.73 35.73 -33.56
C LEU A 14 -29.73 35.16 -32.13
N PHE A 15 -30.44 34.05 -31.94
CA PHE A 15 -30.21 33.16 -30.81
C PHE A 15 -28.82 32.54 -30.98
N LEU A 16 -27.79 33.22 -30.47
CA LEU A 16 -26.50 32.59 -30.18
C LEU A 16 -26.74 31.61 -29.02
N SER A 17 -27.12 30.37 -29.36
CA SER A 17 -27.01 29.27 -28.41
C SER A 17 -25.52 29.12 -28.06
N PRO A 18 -25.12 29.16 -26.78
CA PRO A 18 -23.74 28.86 -26.43
C PRO A 18 -23.51 27.39 -26.81
N THR A 19 -22.67 27.16 -27.81
CA THR A 19 -22.19 25.81 -28.12
C THR A 19 -21.47 25.30 -26.88
N ILE A 20 -22.11 24.40 -26.14
CA ILE A 20 -21.47 23.65 -25.07
C ILE A 20 -20.36 22.84 -25.75
N LEU A 21 -19.10 23.25 -25.58
CA LEU A 21 -17.92 22.51 -25.99
C LEU A 21 -17.78 21.26 -25.09
N GLY A 22 -18.64 20.28 -25.33
CA GLY A 22 -18.52 18.92 -24.81
C GLY A 22 -17.77 18.02 -25.78
N TYR A 23 -17.16 16.95 -25.29
CA TYR A 23 -16.55 15.93 -26.15
C TYR A 23 -17.61 15.28 -27.04
N SER A 24 -17.28 14.99 -28.30
CA SER A 24 -18.16 14.17 -29.13
C SER A 24 -18.22 12.75 -28.56
N GLN A 25 -19.36 12.08 -28.71
CA GLN A 25 -19.52 10.70 -28.26
C GLN A 25 -18.49 9.75 -28.93
N ALA A 26 -18.09 10.06 -30.17
CA ALA A 26 -17.07 9.33 -30.89
C ALA A 26 -15.67 9.48 -30.25
N ASP A 27 -15.33 10.69 -29.80
CA ASP A 27 -14.05 10.96 -29.12
C ASP A 27 -13.98 10.25 -27.77
N ILE A 28 -15.07 10.28 -26.98
CA ILE A 28 -15.17 9.58 -25.69
C ILE A 28 -14.89 8.08 -25.88
N LYS A 29 -15.58 7.44 -26.83
CA LYS A 29 -15.43 6.01 -27.11
C LYS A 29 -14.02 5.67 -27.59
N LYS A 30 -13.42 6.52 -28.43
CA LYS A 30 -12.04 6.36 -28.91
C LYS A 30 -11.02 6.39 -27.77
N TRP A 31 -11.20 7.24 -26.77
CA TRP A 31 -10.29 7.30 -25.62
C TRP A 31 -10.55 6.19 -24.61
N CYS A 32 -11.80 5.96 -24.23
CA CYS A 32 -12.16 4.96 -23.22
C CYS A 32 -11.90 3.51 -23.66
N SER A 33 -12.00 3.20 -24.95
CA SER A 33 -11.64 1.86 -25.49
C SER A 33 -10.18 1.47 -25.31
N GLN A 34 -9.29 2.42 -24.97
CA GLN A 34 -7.89 2.14 -24.66
C GLN A 34 -7.67 1.67 -23.21
N THR A 35 -8.73 1.56 -22.42
CA THR A 35 -8.69 1.21 -21.00
C THR A 35 -9.30 -0.17 -20.74
N PRO A 36 -8.90 -0.88 -19.68
CA PRO A 36 -9.45 -2.21 -19.36
C PRO A 36 -10.94 -2.22 -19.01
N ASN A 37 -11.52 -1.08 -18.62
CA ASN A 37 -12.94 -0.95 -18.28
C ASN A 37 -13.55 0.23 -19.08
N PRO A 38 -13.88 0.06 -20.37
CA PRO A 38 -14.35 1.15 -21.21
C PRO A 38 -15.71 1.70 -20.76
N GLU A 39 -16.67 0.85 -20.38
CA GLU A 39 -18.05 1.31 -20.12
C GLU A 39 -18.16 2.33 -18.97
N PRO A 40 -17.53 2.13 -17.78
CA PRO A 40 -17.55 3.16 -16.75
C PRO A 40 -16.87 4.46 -17.20
N CYS A 41 -15.79 4.38 -17.98
CA CYS A 41 -15.12 5.57 -18.51
C CYS A 41 -16.08 6.36 -19.41
N GLU A 42 -16.74 5.70 -20.36
CA GLU A 42 -17.69 6.32 -21.30
C GLU A 42 -18.87 6.96 -20.57
N TYR A 43 -19.44 6.23 -19.59
CA TYR A 43 -20.57 6.72 -18.80
C TYR A 43 -20.20 7.99 -18.01
N PHE A 44 -19.12 7.96 -17.22
CA PHE A 44 -18.81 9.11 -16.36
C PHE A 44 -18.22 10.29 -17.14
N LEU A 45 -17.54 10.06 -18.26
CA LEU A 45 -17.01 11.14 -19.09
C LEU A 45 -18.12 11.85 -19.88
N SER A 46 -19.13 11.14 -20.36
CA SER A 46 -20.26 11.73 -21.10
C SER A 46 -21.20 12.58 -20.23
N HIS A 47 -21.29 12.30 -18.93
CA HIS A 47 -22.19 13.00 -17.99
C HIS A 47 -21.51 14.17 -17.25
N LYS A 48 -20.37 14.67 -17.74
CA LYS A 48 -19.58 15.72 -17.10
C LYS A 48 -19.20 16.84 -18.10
N PRO A 49 -20.06 17.85 -18.29
CA PRO A 49 -19.80 18.94 -19.23
C PRO A 49 -18.68 19.92 -18.81
N ASN A 50 -18.15 19.79 -17.58
CA ASN A 50 -17.18 20.73 -17.01
C ASN A 50 -15.71 20.42 -17.37
N TYR A 51 -15.42 19.36 -18.11
CA TYR A 51 -14.08 19.11 -18.64
C TYR A 51 -13.87 19.97 -19.91
N HIS A 52 -13.64 21.27 -19.71
CA HIS A 52 -13.57 22.25 -20.79
C HIS A 52 -12.31 22.15 -21.69
N SER A 53 -11.38 21.24 -21.39
CA SER A 53 -10.15 21.07 -22.17
C SER A 53 -10.26 19.87 -23.12
N PRO A 54 -10.17 20.05 -24.45
CA PRO A 54 -10.17 18.94 -25.40
C PRO A 54 -9.05 17.93 -25.10
N ILE A 55 -9.31 16.63 -25.22
CA ILE A 55 -8.28 15.58 -25.02
C ILE A 55 -7.38 15.56 -26.25
N LYS A 56 -6.18 16.15 -26.15
CA LYS A 56 -5.24 16.23 -27.28
C LYS A 56 -4.20 15.12 -27.22
N GLN A 57 -3.84 14.68 -26.03
CA GLN A 57 -2.76 13.71 -25.79
C GLN A 57 -3.06 12.77 -24.61
N LYS A 58 -2.27 11.70 -24.48
CA LYS A 58 -2.46 10.68 -23.44
C LYS A 58 -2.37 11.24 -22.01
N SER A 59 -1.54 12.26 -21.78
CA SER A 59 -1.43 12.91 -20.46
C SER A 59 -2.71 13.66 -20.07
N ASP A 60 -3.41 14.25 -21.04
CA ASP A 60 -4.71 14.89 -20.80
C ASP A 60 -5.74 13.83 -20.39
N PHE A 61 -5.80 12.73 -21.14
CA PHE A 61 -6.71 11.62 -20.84
C PHE A 61 -6.40 10.94 -19.51
N PHE A 62 -5.11 10.80 -19.16
CA PHE A 62 -4.70 10.30 -17.86
C PHE A 62 -5.15 11.23 -16.72
N THR A 63 -5.03 12.55 -16.90
CA THR A 63 -5.49 13.54 -15.93
C THR A 63 -6.99 13.45 -15.72
N ILE A 64 -7.77 13.37 -16.80
CA ILE A 64 -9.23 13.18 -16.75
C ILE A 64 -9.58 11.86 -16.07
N SER A 65 -8.88 10.77 -16.40
CA SER A 65 -9.13 9.44 -15.80
C SER A 65 -8.93 9.44 -14.27
N LYS A 66 -7.89 10.15 -13.78
CA LYS A 66 -7.67 10.35 -12.34
C LYS A 66 -8.79 11.17 -11.71
N GLN A 67 -9.25 12.23 -12.37
CA GLN A 67 -10.35 13.06 -11.88
C GLN A 67 -11.66 12.28 -11.79
N LEU A 68 -12.01 11.50 -12.82
CA LEU A 68 -13.19 10.62 -12.81
C LEU A 68 -13.14 9.62 -11.65
N ALA A 69 -11.98 9.02 -11.41
CA ALA A 69 -11.78 8.11 -10.29
C ALA A 69 -11.95 8.82 -8.93
N LEU A 70 -11.38 10.00 -8.75
CA LEU A 70 -11.50 10.81 -7.53
C LEU A 70 -12.95 11.20 -7.23
N GLU A 71 -13.65 11.76 -8.21
CA GLU A 71 -15.04 12.19 -8.04
C GLU A 71 -15.96 11.01 -7.71
N ARG A 72 -15.73 9.87 -8.35
CA ARG A 72 -16.52 8.67 -8.06
C ARG A 72 -16.19 8.12 -6.68
N ALA A 73 -14.93 8.19 -6.24
CA ALA A 73 -14.52 7.79 -4.89
C ALA A 73 -15.16 8.68 -3.81
N LEU A 74 -15.26 10.00 -4.03
CA LEU A 74 -15.98 10.92 -3.15
C LEU A 74 -17.45 10.54 -3.01
N LYS A 75 -18.13 10.27 -4.12
CA LYS A 75 -19.54 9.84 -4.08
C LYS A 75 -19.71 8.50 -3.36
N ALA A 76 -18.80 7.56 -3.59
CA ALA A 76 -18.79 6.27 -2.92
C ALA A 76 -18.57 6.41 -1.40
N GLN A 77 -17.66 7.28 -0.96
CA GLN A 77 -17.44 7.58 0.44
C GLN A 77 -18.72 8.12 1.11
N SER A 78 -19.42 9.07 0.47
CA SER A 78 -20.71 9.57 1.00
C SER A 78 -21.76 8.45 1.12
N ASN A 79 -21.80 7.53 0.16
CA ASN A 79 -22.69 6.38 0.22
C ASN A 79 -22.31 5.46 1.39
N ILE A 80 -21.04 5.14 1.59
CA ILE A 80 -20.56 4.37 2.76
C ILE A 80 -20.91 5.05 4.07
N PHE A 81 -20.73 6.36 4.17
CA PHE A 81 -21.11 7.12 5.37
C PHE A 81 -22.59 6.91 5.71
N SER A 82 -23.48 6.97 4.70
CA SER A 82 -24.92 6.73 4.89
C SER A 82 -25.31 5.28 5.26
N LEU A 83 -24.39 4.31 5.13
CA LEU A 83 -24.61 2.93 5.58
C LEU A 83 -24.45 2.78 7.10
N GLY A 84 -23.81 3.72 7.79
CA GLY A 84 -23.54 3.63 9.23
C GLY A 84 -24.77 3.29 10.08
N PRO A 85 -25.90 4.01 9.92
CA PRO A 85 -27.15 3.69 10.64
C PRO A 85 -27.74 2.31 10.33
N LYS A 86 -27.37 1.68 9.21
CA LYS A 86 -27.84 0.33 8.83
C LYS A 86 -27.02 -0.77 9.49
N CYS A 87 -25.87 -0.45 10.09
CA CYS A 87 -25.02 -1.39 10.80
C CYS A 87 -25.55 -1.64 12.22
N LYS A 88 -26.19 -2.79 12.42
CA LYS A 88 -26.95 -3.16 13.62
C LYS A 88 -26.07 -3.73 14.72
N ASN A 89 -25.06 -4.53 14.37
CA ASN A 89 -24.20 -5.23 15.34
C ASN A 89 -22.75 -4.69 15.37
N ALA A 90 -21.98 -5.11 16.37
CA ALA A 90 -20.61 -4.64 16.58
C ALA A 90 -19.68 -4.99 15.41
N ARG A 91 -19.85 -6.16 14.78
CA ARG A 91 -19.05 -6.61 13.64
C ARG A 91 -19.31 -5.76 12.39
N GLU A 92 -20.59 -5.47 12.11
CA GLU A 92 -21.00 -4.57 11.03
C GLU A 92 -20.43 -3.16 11.23
N LYS A 93 -20.52 -2.63 12.46
CA LYS A 93 -19.97 -1.32 12.80
C LYS A 93 -18.45 -1.27 12.66
N ALA A 94 -17.75 -2.35 13.03
CA ALA A 94 -16.30 -2.46 12.87
C ALA A 94 -15.89 -2.45 11.38
N ALA A 95 -16.50 -3.32 10.56
CA ALA A 95 -16.22 -3.34 9.12
C ALA A 95 -16.56 -2.00 8.44
N TRP A 96 -17.66 -1.36 8.83
CA TRP A 96 -18.07 -0.06 8.32
C TRP A 96 -17.07 1.06 8.70
N ALA A 97 -16.65 1.13 9.97
CA ALA A 97 -15.70 2.13 10.44
C ALA A 97 -14.36 2.01 9.71
N ASP A 98 -13.83 0.79 9.57
CA ASP A 98 -12.60 0.55 8.83
C ASP A 98 -12.75 0.92 7.35
N CYS A 99 -13.90 0.60 6.75
CA CYS A 99 -14.16 0.97 5.36
C CYS A 99 -14.23 2.49 5.17
N LEU A 100 -14.87 3.23 6.07
CA LEU A 100 -14.93 4.69 6.00
C LEU A 100 -13.52 5.30 6.02
N GLU A 101 -12.66 4.82 6.93
CA GLU A 101 -11.26 5.21 7.01
C GLU A 101 -10.47 4.88 5.73
N LEU A 102 -10.70 3.69 5.16
CA LEU A 102 -10.07 3.29 3.90
C LEU A 102 -10.52 4.16 2.72
N TYR A 103 -11.77 4.63 2.69
CA TYR A 103 -12.22 5.61 1.71
C TYR A 103 -11.57 6.98 1.91
N GLU A 104 -11.38 7.44 3.16
CA GLU A 104 -10.64 8.67 3.45
C GLU A 104 -9.20 8.59 2.93
N TYR A 105 -8.51 7.47 3.15
CA TYR A 105 -7.17 7.25 2.59
C TYR A 105 -7.18 7.14 1.06
N THR A 106 -8.21 6.52 0.47
CA THR A 106 -8.40 6.47 -0.99
C THR A 106 -8.51 7.87 -1.56
N HIS A 107 -9.38 8.70 -0.98
CA HIS A 107 -9.57 10.09 -1.35
C HIS A 107 -8.26 10.88 -1.25
N LEU A 108 -7.56 10.79 -0.11
CA LEU A 108 -6.28 11.47 0.10
C LEU A 108 -5.24 11.11 -0.98
N ARG A 109 -5.12 9.83 -1.32
CA ARG A 109 -4.14 9.37 -2.32
C ARG A 109 -4.53 9.78 -3.73
N LEU A 110 -5.80 9.66 -4.11
CA LEU A 110 -6.28 10.12 -5.41
C LEU A 110 -6.11 11.64 -5.57
N ASN A 111 -6.44 12.43 -4.56
CA ASN A 111 -6.28 13.88 -4.60
C ASN A 111 -4.82 14.29 -4.81
N LYS A 112 -3.86 13.64 -4.13
CA LYS A 112 -2.43 13.88 -4.35
C LYS A 112 -1.99 13.64 -5.81
N THR A 113 -2.68 12.79 -6.58
CA THR A 113 -2.32 12.53 -7.98
C THR A 113 -2.72 13.65 -8.94
N ILE A 114 -3.59 14.56 -8.52
CA ILE A 114 -4.12 15.65 -9.34
C ILE A 114 -3.82 17.05 -8.78
N ASP A 115 -3.47 17.16 -7.50
CA ASP A 115 -3.17 18.44 -6.84
C ASP A 115 -1.94 19.10 -7.48
N PRO A 116 -2.07 20.31 -8.07
CA PRO A 116 -0.95 21.00 -8.71
C PRO A 116 0.16 21.41 -7.73
N ASN A 117 -0.13 21.47 -6.42
CA ASN A 117 0.83 21.81 -5.38
C ASN A 117 1.64 20.60 -4.90
N VAL A 118 1.26 19.40 -5.32
CA VAL A 118 1.94 18.16 -4.94
C VAL A 118 2.82 17.70 -6.09
N LYS A 119 4.13 17.61 -5.82
CA LYS A 119 5.05 16.96 -6.76
C LYS A 119 4.68 15.48 -6.87
N CYS A 120 4.19 15.08 -8.04
CA CYS A 120 3.74 13.72 -8.34
C CYS A 120 4.51 13.19 -9.56
N SER A 121 5.43 12.25 -9.35
CA SER A 121 6.05 11.52 -10.46
C SER A 121 5.10 10.45 -11.00
N GLN A 122 5.40 9.89 -12.18
CA GLN A 122 4.66 8.72 -12.68
C GLN A 122 4.73 7.54 -11.70
N THR A 123 5.86 7.32 -11.03
CA THR A 123 6.00 6.28 -9.99
C THR A 123 5.13 6.58 -8.78
N ASP A 124 5.03 7.84 -8.35
CA ASP A 124 4.15 8.23 -7.24
C ASP A 124 2.67 8.06 -7.63
N ALA A 125 2.29 8.47 -8.85
CA ALA A 125 0.95 8.25 -9.37
C ALA A 125 0.59 6.77 -9.41
N GLN A 126 1.51 5.91 -9.88
CA GLN A 126 1.33 4.45 -9.86
C GLN A 126 1.07 3.95 -8.44
N THR A 127 1.94 4.37 -7.51
CA THR A 127 1.93 3.94 -6.10
C THR A 127 0.65 4.36 -5.39
N TRP A 128 0.20 5.60 -5.59
CA TRP A 128 -1.00 6.15 -4.95
C TRP A 128 -2.30 5.62 -5.58
N LEU A 129 -2.36 5.44 -6.90
CA LEU A 129 -3.49 4.78 -7.57
C LEU A 129 -3.61 3.32 -7.14
N SER A 130 -2.49 2.58 -7.07
CA SER A 130 -2.50 1.20 -6.58
C SER A 130 -2.95 1.13 -5.12
N THR A 131 -2.53 2.07 -4.28
CA THR A 131 -3.00 2.15 -2.89
C THR A 131 -4.49 2.41 -2.80
N ALA A 132 -5.02 3.33 -3.60
CA ALA A 132 -6.45 3.61 -3.67
C ALA A 132 -7.25 2.34 -4.01
N LEU A 133 -6.77 1.52 -4.96
CA LEU A 133 -7.39 0.23 -5.28
C LEU A 133 -7.29 -0.76 -4.10
N THR A 134 -6.13 -0.88 -3.46
CA THR A 134 -5.94 -1.77 -2.31
C THR A 134 -6.85 -1.41 -1.14
N ASN A 135 -7.08 -0.12 -0.89
CA ASN A 135 -7.96 0.34 0.17
C ASN A 135 -9.41 -0.12 -0.05
N LEU A 136 -9.92 0.00 -1.28
CA LEU A 136 -11.26 -0.44 -1.66
C LEU A 136 -11.42 -1.95 -1.50
N GLU A 137 -10.41 -2.71 -1.90
CA GLU A 137 -10.38 -4.17 -1.72
C GLU A 137 -10.33 -4.56 -0.23
N THR A 138 -9.56 -3.83 0.58
CA THR A 138 -9.48 -4.06 2.03
C THR A 138 -10.81 -3.77 2.70
N CYS A 139 -11.49 -2.69 2.30
CA CYS A 139 -12.83 -2.36 2.79
C CYS A 139 -13.78 -3.53 2.47
N ARG A 140 -13.80 -4.02 1.22
CA ARG A 140 -14.63 -5.15 0.82
C ARG A 140 -14.31 -6.41 1.63
N ALA A 141 -13.02 -6.70 1.84
CA ALA A 141 -12.56 -7.86 2.59
C ALA A 141 -13.04 -7.84 4.05
N GLY A 142 -12.99 -6.69 4.74
CA GLY A 142 -13.46 -6.58 6.12
C GLY A 142 -14.94 -6.94 6.32
N PHE A 143 -15.81 -6.57 5.36
CA PHE A 143 -17.21 -7.00 5.36
C PHE A 143 -17.36 -8.52 5.15
N ILE A 144 -16.52 -9.12 4.30
CA ILE A 144 -16.54 -10.57 4.01
C ILE A 144 -16.05 -11.38 5.21
N GLU A 145 -14.92 -10.99 5.79
CA GLU A 145 -14.28 -11.63 6.95
C GLU A 145 -15.23 -11.70 8.15
N LEU A 146 -16.02 -10.65 8.37
CA LEU A 146 -16.97 -10.59 9.48
C LEU A 146 -18.36 -11.14 9.14
N GLY A 147 -18.56 -11.72 7.95
CA GLY A 147 -19.81 -12.37 7.55
C GLY A 147 -20.94 -11.40 7.17
N VAL A 148 -20.63 -10.17 6.80
CA VAL A 148 -21.58 -9.06 6.55
C VAL A 148 -22.03 -8.99 5.07
N GLN A 149 -22.09 -10.14 4.39
CA GLN A 149 -22.00 -10.18 2.93
C GLN A 149 -23.33 -9.90 2.22
N GLU A 150 -24.42 -10.50 2.66
CA GLU A 150 -25.63 -10.63 1.84
C GLU A 150 -26.44 -9.33 1.68
N ASN A 151 -26.41 -8.43 2.68
CA ASN A 151 -27.26 -7.23 2.68
C ASN A 151 -26.52 -5.92 2.36
N LEU A 152 -25.23 -5.82 2.71
CA LEU A 152 -24.49 -4.55 2.63
C LEU A 152 -23.56 -4.46 1.41
N LEU A 153 -22.93 -5.56 0.98
CA LEU A 153 -22.01 -5.53 -0.17
C LEU A 153 -22.63 -5.02 -1.48
N PRO A 154 -23.88 -5.38 -1.85
CA PRO A 154 -24.50 -4.82 -3.06
C PRO A 154 -24.62 -3.30 -3.02
N LEU A 155 -24.85 -2.71 -1.84
CA LEU A 155 -24.98 -1.26 -1.64
C LEU A 155 -23.64 -0.52 -1.79
N MET A 156 -22.53 -1.25 -1.77
CA MET A 156 -21.18 -0.71 -1.89
C MET A 156 -20.65 -0.76 -3.33
N SER A 157 -21.37 -1.37 -4.28
CA SER A 157 -20.95 -1.44 -5.67
C SER A 157 -20.96 -0.06 -6.32
N ASN A 158 -19.80 0.41 -6.81
CA ASN A 158 -19.69 1.81 -7.21
C ASN A 158 -18.71 2.11 -8.36
N ASN A 159 -18.22 1.15 -9.14
CA ASN A 159 -17.30 1.36 -10.27
C ASN A 159 -15.97 2.10 -9.96
N VAL A 160 -15.69 2.51 -8.71
CA VAL A 160 -14.46 3.25 -8.36
C VAL A 160 -13.22 2.41 -8.72
N SER A 161 -13.20 1.14 -8.32
CA SER A 161 -12.08 0.22 -8.63
C SER A 161 -11.82 0.09 -10.14
N LYS A 162 -12.88 0.10 -10.96
CA LYS A 162 -12.77 0.05 -12.44
C LYS A 162 -12.14 1.33 -13.01
N LEU A 163 -12.57 2.50 -12.50
CA LEU A 163 -12.00 3.79 -12.92
C LEU A 163 -10.54 3.96 -12.49
N ILE A 164 -10.20 3.53 -11.27
CA ILE A 164 -8.80 3.51 -10.82
C ILE A 164 -7.96 2.57 -11.68
N SER A 165 -8.50 1.40 -12.04
CA SER A 165 -7.82 0.44 -12.92
C SER A 165 -7.56 1.02 -14.31
N ASN A 166 -8.48 1.83 -14.84
CA ASN A 166 -8.26 2.55 -16.10
C ASN A 166 -7.12 3.56 -15.97
N ALA A 167 -7.09 4.37 -14.92
CA ALA A 167 -6.01 5.32 -14.67
C ALA A 167 -4.65 4.59 -14.53
N LEU A 168 -4.61 3.46 -13.82
CA LEU A 168 -3.41 2.63 -13.69
C LEU A 168 -2.89 2.13 -15.04
N ALA A 169 -3.79 1.66 -15.92
CA ALA A 169 -3.41 1.16 -17.24
C ALA A 169 -2.81 2.25 -18.16
N LEU A 170 -3.14 3.52 -17.92
CA LEU A 170 -2.65 4.65 -18.70
C LEU A 170 -1.27 5.16 -18.25
N ASN A 171 -0.93 5.01 -16.96
CA ASN A 171 0.27 5.61 -16.37
C ASN A 171 1.59 4.93 -16.79
N LYS A 172 1.54 3.73 -17.40
CA LYS A 172 2.65 2.93 -17.97
C LYS A 172 4.05 3.43 -17.60
N VAL A 173 4.51 3.18 -16.37
CA VAL A 173 5.80 3.69 -15.87
C VAL A 173 6.95 3.01 -16.62
N PRO A 174 7.70 3.72 -17.49
CA PRO A 174 8.86 3.16 -18.15
C PRO A 174 10.07 3.23 -17.21
N TYR A 175 11.01 2.30 -17.38
CA TYR A 175 12.24 2.29 -16.59
C TYR A 175 13.27 3.28 -17.15
N THR A 176 13.90 4.06 -16.27
CA THR A 176 15.11 4.83 -16.57
C THR A 176 16.20 4.41 -15.59
N ALA A 177 17.33 3.89 -16.10
CA ALA A 177 18.44 3.48 -15.25
C ALA A 177 19.02 4.69 -14.50
N PRO A 178 19.21 4.62 -13.17
CA PRO A 178 19.81 5.72 -12.43
C PRO A 178 21.26 5.93 -12.85
N SER A 179 21.64 7.20 -13.06
CA SER A 179 23.04 7.58 -13.32
C SER A 179 23.81 7.72 -12.01
N TYR A 180 25.06 7.25 -11.98
CA TYR A 180 25.94 7.28 -10.82
C TYR A 180 27.13 8.21 -11.04
N LYS A 181 27.53 8.95 -10.01
CA LYS A 181 28.75 9.76 -9.98
C LYS A 181 29.43 9.59 -8.62
N HIS A 182 30.70 9.16 -8.63
CA HIS A 182 31.48 8.85 -7.42
C HIS A 182 30.84 7.80 -6.49
N GLY A 183 30.30 6.72 -7.05
CA GLY A 183 29.68 5.64 -6.27
C GLY A 183 28.28 5.96 -5.70
N PHE A 184 27.75 7.16 -5.95
CA PHE A 184 26.42 7.57 -5.52
C PHE A 184 25.53 7.93 -6.73
N PRO A 185 24.23 7.64 -6.70
CA PRO A 185 23.30 8.17 -7.69
C PRO A 185 23.33 9.70 -7.73
N THR A 186 23.23 10.28 -8.93
CA THR A 186 23.37 11.74 -9.15
C THR A 186 22.32 12.59 -8.43
N TRP A 187 21.18 12.00 -8.07
CA TRP A 187 20.11 12.69 -7.34
C TRP A 187 20.31 12.72 -5.81
N VAL A 188 21.32 12.01 -5.26
CA VAL A 188 21.69 12.09 -3.82
C VAL A 188 22.42 13.42 -3.56
N LYS A 189 21.82 14.30 -2.77
CA LYS A 189 22.43 15.59 -2.40
C LYS A 189 23.67 15.39 -1.52
N PRO A 190 24.68 16.27 -1.58
CA PRO A 190 25.90 16.15 -0.77
C PRO A 190 25.66 16.10 0.75
N GLY A 191 24.67 16.82 1.27
CA GLY A 191 24.31 16.78 2.70
C GLY A 191 23.78 15.42 3.16
N ASP A 192 23.02 14.74 2.31
CA ASP A 192 22.48 13.40 2.59
C ASP A 192 23.58 12.33 2.60
N ARG A 193 24.69 12.56 1.89
CA ARG A 193 25.87 11.67 1.90
C ARG A 193 26.61 11.67 3.25
N LYS A 194 26.61 12.81 3.95
CA LYS A 194 27.27 12.95 5.26
C LYS A 194 26.44 12.32 6.39
N LEU A 195 25.12 12.34 6.26
CA LEU A 195 24.18 11.62 7.13
C LEU A 195 24.31 10.09 6.96
N LEU A 196 24.45 9.61 5.72
CA LEU A 196 24.70 8.20 5.39
C LEU A 196 25.97 7.61 6.02
N GLN A 197 26.89 8.46 6.47
CA GLN A 197 28.17 8.08 7.07
C GLN A 197 28.19 8.21 8.59
N SER A 198 27.13 8.73 9.23
CA SER A 198 27.09 8.90 10.69
C SER A 198 26.54 7.65 11.39
N SER A 199 27.36 7.04 12.24
CA SER A 199 27.03 5.87 13.07
C SER A 199 26.36 6.23 14.41
N SER A 200 26.01 7.50 14.64
CA SER A 200 25.39 7.95 15.88
C SER A 200 23.88 7.70 15.93
N THR A 201 23.38 7.28 17.09
CA THR A 201 21.95 7.18 17.38
C THR A 201 21.30 8.57 17.23
N PRO A 202 20.17 8.70 16.52
CA PRO A 202 19.49 9.99 16.37
C PRO A 202 19.13 10.58 17.74
N LYS A 203 19.36 11.89 17.93
CA LYS A 203 18.93 12.59 19.14
C LYS A 203 17.41 12.48 19.27
N ALA A 204 16.93 11.92 20.39
CA ALA A 204 15.51 11.77 20.66
C ALA A 204 14.84 13.14 20.88
N ASN A 205 13.67 13.34 20.28
CA ASN A 205 12.78 14.46 20.59
C ASN A 205 11.96 14.17 21.85
N ILE A 206 11.49 12.93 21.98
CA ILE A 206 10.71 12.44 23.12
C ILE A 206 11.27 11.08 23.57
N VAL A 207 11.30 10.86 24.88
CA VAL A 207 11.64 9.57 25.50
C VAL A 207 10.40 8.97 26.16
N VAL A 208 10.15 7.70 25.90
CA VAL A 208 9.09 6.89 26.53
C VAL A 208 9.75 5.90 27.48
N ALA A 209 9.35 5.89 28.74
CA ALA A 209 9.87 4.96 29.75
C ALA A 209 8.82 4.64 30.82
N GLN A 210 8.54 3.36 31.05
CA GLN A 210 7.54 2.92 32.04
C GLN A 210 7.97 3.21 33.49
N ASP A 211 9.28 3.28 33.73
CA ASP A 211 9.90 3.58 35.04
C ASP A 211 9.82 5.07 35.44
N GLY A 212 9.30 5.94 34.57
CA GLY A 212 9.20 7.37 34.80
C GLY A 212 10.47 8.18 34.48
N SER A 213 11.53 7.54 33.96
CA SER A 213 12.77 8.21 33.55
C SER A 213 12.70 8.90 32.17
N GLY A 214 11.53 8.90 31.54
CA GLY A 214 11.25 9.51 30.24
C GLY A 214 10.20 10.62 30.34
N ASN A 215 9.82 11.20 29.20
CA ASN A 215 8.79 12.23 29.11
C ASN A 215 7.38 11.65 29.26
N TYR A 216 7.15 10.44 28.73
CA TYR A 216 5.86 9.75 28.76
C TYR A 216 6.02 8.29 29.17
N LYS A 217 4.93 7.66 29.65
CA LYS A 217 4.94 6.25 30.05
C LYS A 217 4.49 5.31 28.94
N THR A 218 3.75 5.84 27.96
CA THR A 218 3.23 5.08 26.82
C THR A 218 3.63 5.68 25.48
N ILE A 219 3.63 4.86 24.43
CA ILE A 219 3.91 5.31 23.07
C ILE A 219 2.73 6.15 22.56
N LYS A 220 1.49 5.82 22.91
CA LYS A 220 0.31 6.63 22.57
C LYS A 220 0.40 8.08 23.04
N GLU A 221 0.83 8.30 24.28
CA GLU A 221 1.02 9.65 24.83
C GLU A 221 2.11 10.40 24.04
N ALA A 222 3.23 9.75 23.74
CA ALA A 222 4.30 10.35 22.95
C ALA A 222 3.87 10.69 21.52
N ILE A 223 3.06 9.84 20.87
CA ILE A 223 2.50 10.12 19.54
C ILE A 223 1.49 11.28 19.61
N SER A 224 0.66 11.32 20.66
CA SER A 224 -0.27 12.42 20.88
C SER A 224 0.47 13.75 21.07
N ALA A 225 1.55 13.75 21.87
CA ALA A 225 2.40 14.91 22.05
C ALA A 225 3.16 15.32 20.78
N ALA A 226 3.61 14.35 19.98
CA ALA A 226 4.26 14.61 18.71
C ALA A 226 3.35 15.38 17.73
N SER A 227 2.03 15.23 17.82
CA SER A 227 1.10 15.90 16.90
C SER A 227 1.16 17.44 16.93
N SER A 228 1.54 18.03 18.07
CA SER A 228 1.72 19.48 18.23
C SER A 228 3.18 19.94 18.11
N GLN A 229 4.14 19.01 18.17
CA GLN A 229 5.58 19.31 18.19
C GLN A 229 6.29 18.94 16.88
N SER A 230 5.68 18.08 16.05
CA SER A 230 6.27 17.60 14.81
C SER A 230 6.24 18.70 13.75
N GLY A 231 7.42 19.14 13.32
CA GLY A 231 7.60 20.00 12.15
C GLY A 231 7.75 19.19 10.85
N SER A 232 8.42 19.79 9.86
CA SER A 232 8.73 19.12 8.59
C SER A 232 9.83 18.05 8.69
N GLY A 233 10.63 18.08 9.77
CA GLY A 233 11.75 17.17 9.99
C GLY A 233 11.36 15.81 10.58
N ARG A 234 12.36 14.94 10.70
CA ARG A 234 12.28 13.64 11.38
C ARG A 234 12.00 13.87 12.88
N PHE A 235 10.93 13.27 13.40
CA PHE A 235 10.59 13.33 14.83
C PHE A 235 10.86 11.97 15.48
N VAL A 236 11.86 11.93 16.37
CA VAL A 236 12.40 10.71 16.97
C VAL A 236 11.79 10.50 18.36
N ILE A 237 11.10 9.38 18.52
CA ILE A 237 10.58 8.89 19.79
C ILE A 237 11.44 7.68 20.19
N TYR A 238 12.21 7.85 21.26
CA TYR A 238 13.01 6.78 21.84
C TYR A 238 12.21 6.06 22.92
N VAL A 239 12.07 4.74 22.79
CA VAL A 239 11.27 3.90 23.67
C VAL A 239 12.22 2.97 24.42
N LYS A 240 12.39 3.23 25.72
CA LYS A 240 13.28 2.42 26.57
C LYS A 240 12.82 0.97 26.66
N ALA A 241 13.70 0.12 27.18
CA ALA A 241 13.41 -1.29 27.45
C ALA A 241 12.16 -1.42 28.34
N GLY A 242 11.31 -2.38 27.99
CA GLY A 242 10.01 -2.57 28.63
C GLY A 242 9.04 -3.31 27.72
N THR A 243 7.92 -3.75 28.32
CA THR A 243 6.81 -4.36 27.59
C THR A 243 5.61 -3.43 27.64
N TYR A 244 5.32 -2.81 26.49
CA TYR A 244 4.27 -1.83 26.27
C TYR A 244 3.02 -2.53 25.74
N LYS A 245 2.02 -2.74 26.60
CA LYS A 245 0.74 -3.37 26.24
C LYS A 245 -0.23 -2.33 25.67
N GLU A 246 -0.10 -2.04 24.38
CA GLU A 246 -0.92 -1.04 23.70
C GLU A 246 -1.05 -1.31 22.20
N ASN A 247 -2.22 -1.01 21.62
CA ASN A 247 -2.42 -0.92 20.18
C ASN A 247 -2.23 0.52 19.71
N VAL A 248 -1.20 0.81 18.92
CA VAL A 248 -0.81 2.18 18.52
C VAL A 248 -1.12 2.41 17.05
N GLU A 249 -1.74 3.55 16.74
CA GLU A 249 -1.90 4.02 15.35
C GLU A 249 -1.10 5.31 15.12
N ILE A 250 -0.30 5.32 14.05
CA ILE A 250 0.63 6.40 13.73
C ILE A 250 0.25 7.03 12.38
N LYS A 251 -0.48 8.15 12.46
CA LYS A 251 -0.91 8.94 11.29
C LYS A 251 0.05 10.09 10.95
N LEU A 252 0.87 10.50 11.91
CA LEU A 252 1.85 11.58 11.75
C LEU A 252 2.99 11.17 10.78
N LYS A 253 3.39 12.09 9.92
CA LYS A 253 4.50 11.89 8.97
C LYS A 253 5.85 11.97 9.68
N ASN A 254 6.87 11.34 9.10
CA ASN A 254 8.27 11.43 9.52
C ASN A 254 8.54 11.03 10.98
N ILE A 255 7.67 10.23 11.60
CA ILE A 255 7.90 9.64 12.92
C ILE A 255 8.99 8.57 12.82
N MET A 256 9.87 8.51 13.81
CA MET A 256 10.80 7.41 14.02
C MET A 256 10.66 6.84 15.42
N LEU A 257 10.31 5.57 15.52
CA LEU A 257 10.35 4.79 16.77
C LEU A 257 11.70 4.06 16.85
N VAL A 258 12.42 4.28 17.95
CA VAL A 258 13.70 3.59 18.24
C VAL A 258 13.60 2.92 19.59
N GLY A 259 13.82 1.62 19.65
CA GLY A 259 13.90 0.86 20.90
C GLY A 259 15.34 0.65 21.39
N ASP A 260 15.47 -0.01 22.54
CA ASP A 260 16.76 -0.45 23.11
C ASP A 260 17.31 -1.73 22.49
N GLY A 261 16.58 -2.34 21.56
CA GLY A 261 16.93 -3.57 20.88
C GLY A 261 15.76 -4.55 20.76
N ILE A 262 15.87 -5.45 19.77
CA ILE A 262 14.99 -6.62 19.64
C ILE A 262 14.95 -7.39 20.97
N GLY A 263 13.74 -7.72 21.44
CA GLY A 263 13.51 -8.43 22.69
C GLY A 263 13.67 -7.59 23.97
N LYS A 264 14.17 -6.35 23.88
CA LYS A 264 14.28 -5.43 25.04
C LYS A 264 13.13 -4.44 25.09
N THR A 265 12.84 -3.80 23.96
CA THR A 265 11.66 -2.94 23.80
C THR A 265 10.60 -3.70 23.02
N ILE A 266 9.49 -4.05 23.69
CA ILE A 266 8.43 -4.88 23.13
C ILE A 266 7.11 -4.11 23.17
N VAL A 267 6.46 -3.93 22.02
CA VAL A 267 5.08 -3.43 21.93
C VAL A 267 4.17 -4.61 21.62
N THR A 268 3.16 -4.83 22.44
CA THR A 268 2.33 -6.04 22.36
C THR A 268 0.83 -5.74 22.42
N GLY A 269 0.07 -6.44 21.59
CA GLY A 269 -1.40 -6.45 21.58
C GLY A 269 -1.95 -7.86 21.35
N SER A 270 -3.27 -8.01 21.32
CA SER A 270 -3.92 -9.32 21.18
C SER A 270 -5.26 -9.26 20.43
N LYS A 271 -5.48 -8.21 19.62
CA LYS A 271 -6.68 -8.11 18.80
C LYS A 271 -6.61 -9.13 17.66
N SER A 272 -7.76 -9.66 17.27
CA SER A 272 -7.88 -10.68 16.22
C SER A 272 -9.28 -10.71 15.60
N VAL A 273 -9.41 -11.40 14.47
CA VAL A 273 -10.71 -11.68 13.84
C VAL A 273 -11.58 -12.59 14.71
N GLY A 274 -10.99 -13.60 15.34
CA GLY A 274 -11.71 -14.43 16.32
C GLY A 274 -12.27 -13.62 17.50
N GLY A 275 -11.58 -12.52 17.88
CA GLY A 275 -12.02 -11.56 18.89
C GLY A 275 -12.97 -10.46 18.38
N GLY A 276 -13.41 -10.51 17.13
CA GLY A 276 -14.36 -9.57 16.54
C GLY A 276 -13.78 -8.28 15.95
N SER A 277 -12.45 -8.16 15.87
CA SER A 277 -11.80 -7.11 15.04
C SER A 277 -11.80 -7.52 13.57
N THR A 278 -11.65 -6.59 12.63
CA THR A 278 -11.24 -6.99 11.27
C THR A 278 -9.74 -7.32 11.26
N THR A 279 -9.25 -7.94 10.19
CA THR A 279 -7.81 -8.11 9.98
C THR A 279 -7.10 -6.73 9.98
N PHE A 280 -7.68 -5.73 9.31
CA PHE A 280 -7.13 -4.38 9.23
C PHE A 280 -6.96 -3.69 10.60
N ASN A 281 -7.94 -3.85 11.50
CA ASN A 281 -7.95 -3.21 12.82
C ASN A 281 -7.36 -4.11 13.94
N SER A 282 -6.92 -5.32 13.60
CA SER A 282 -6.26 -6.23 14.54
C SER A 282 -4.81 -5.85 14.88
N ALA A 283 -4.23 -4.91 14.12
CA ALA A 283 -2.82 -4.51 14.24
C ALA A 283 -2.43 -4.03 15.65
N THR A 284 -1.32 -4.53 16.17
CA THR A 284 -0.68 -3.98 17.39
C THR A 284 -0.07 -2.62 17.11
N ILE A 285 0.68 -2.48 16.02
CA ILE A 285 1.07 -1.17 15.49
C ILE A 285 0.52 -1.02 14.08
N ALA A 286 -0.22 0.06 13.85
CA ALA A 286 -0.68 0.49 12.55
C ALA A 286 0.02 1.80 12.15
N VAL A 287 0.62 1.84 10.96
CA VAL A 287 1.33 3.02 10.47
C VAL A 287 0.80 3.42 9.11
N VAL A 288 0.38 4.68 8.97
CA VAL A 288 -0.10 5.26 7.71
C VAL A 288 0.56 6.60 7.38
N GLY A 289 1.18 7.26 8.37
CA GLY A 289 1.93 8.49 8.16
C GLY A 289 3.20 8.25 7.35
N ASP A 290 3.34 8.93 6.20
CA ASP A 290 4.45 8.76 5.25
C ASP A 290 5.83 8.99 5.92
N GLY A 291 6.84 8.24 5.48
CA GLY A 291 8.22 8.37 5.91
C GLY A 291 8.52 7.75 7.26
N PHE A 292 7.67 6.88 7.79
CA PHE A 292 7.86 6.25 9.11
C PHE A 292 9.13 5.38 9.19
N ILE A 293 9.80 5.39 10.34
CA ILE A 293 10.91 4.46 10.62
C ILE A 293 10.68 3.75 11.95
N ALA A 294 10.84 2.43 11.98
CA ALA A 294 11.02 1.67 13.22
C ALA A 294 12.42 1.07 13.25
N ARG A 295 13.05 1.09 14.43
CA ARG A 295 14.39 0.52 14.62
C ARG A 295 14.54 -0.09 16.01
N ASP A 296 15.25 -1.22 16.09
CA ASP A 296 15.69 -1.84 17.34
C ASP A 296 14.50 -2.15 18.31
N ILE A 297 13.40 -2.71 17.78
CA ILE A 297 12.14 -2.92 18.53
C ILE A 297 11.42 -4.21 18.14
N THR A 298 10.73 -4.83 19.10
CA THR A 298 9.81 -5.96 18.84
C THR A 298 8.36 -5.48 18.80
N ILE A 299 7.60 -5.91 17.79
CA ILE A 299 6.15 -5.70 17.66
C ILE A 299 5.47 -7.06 17.65
N ARG A 300 4.58 -7.31 18.60
CA ARG A 300 4.00 -8.64 18.84
C ARG A 300 2.48 -8.62 18.91
N ASN A 301 1.83 -9.59 18.27
CA ASN A 301 0.43 -9.93 18.54
C ASN A 301 0.34 -11.31 19.21
N THR A 302 -0.23 -11.36 20.42
CA THR A 302 -0.32 -12.57 21.25
C THR A 302 -1.69 -13.24 21.20
N ALA A 303 -2.52 -12.96 20.19
CA ALA A 303 -3.84 -13.59 20.07
C ALA A 303 -3.75 -15.13 19.96
N GLY A 304 -2.69 -15.68 19.35
CA GLY A 304 -2.51 -17.12 19.21
C GLY A 304 -3.20 -17.71 17.97
N ALA A 305 -2.77 -18.89 17.55
CA ALA A 305 -3.25 -19.55 16.32
C ALA A 305 -4.76 -19.84 16.30
N ALA A 306 -5.36 -20.10 17.46
CA ALA A 306 -6.80 -20.41 17.55
C ALA A 306 -7.71 -19.19 17.28
N ASN A 307 -7.14 -17.98 17.25
CA ASN A 307 -7.89 -16.73 17.16
C ASN A 307 -7.94 -16.15 15.74
N GLN A 308 -7.59 -16.94 14.72
CA GLN A 308 -7.58 -16.55 13.31
C GLN A 308 -6.61 -15.38 13.04
N GLN A 309 -6.91 -14.49 12.09
CA GLN A 309 -6.03 -13.38 11.70
C GLN A 309 -5.77 -12.43 12.88
N ALA A 310 -4.50 -12.12 13.12
CA ALA A 310 -4.08 -11.25 14.22
C ALA A 310 -2.76 -10.54 13.87
N VAL A 311 -2.87 -9.29 13.41
CA VAL A 311 -1.75 -8.53 12.87
C VAL A 311 -0.86 -7.97 13.98
N ALA A 312 0.46 -8.18 13.88
CA ALA A 312 1.43 -7.50 14.74
C ALA A 312 1.71 -6.10 14.20
N LEU A 313 2.10 -6.01 12.93
CA LEU A 313 2.39 -4.74 12.26
C LEU A 313 1.58 -4.60 10.98
N ARG A 314 0.85 -3.50 10.85
CA ARG A 314 0.26 -3.02 9.59
C ARG A 314 0.98 -1.75 9.14
N SER A 315 1.48 -1.75 7.91
CA SER A 315 2.05 -0.55 7.29
C SER A 315 1.36 -0.21 5.98
N GLY A 316 0.80 0.99 5.90
CA GLY A 316 0.37 1.68 4.67
C GLY A 316 1.10 3.01 4.50
N SER A 317 2.29 3.13 5.11
CA SER A 317 3.14 4.32 5.08
C SER A 317 4.09 4.26 3.89
N ASP A 318 4.04 5.29 3.04
CA ASP A 318 4.94 5.39 1.90
C ASP A 318 6.34 5.80 2.37
N LEU A 319 7.37 5.22 1.75
CA LEU A 319 8.78 5.43 2.11
C LEU A 319 9.08 5.04 3.56
N SER A 320 8.44 3.98 4.05
CA SER A 320 8.65 3.47 5.42
C SER A 320 9.82 2.49 5.52
N VAL A 321 10.52 2.51 6.65
CA VAL A 321 11.64 1.60 6.94
C VAL A 321 11.46 0.88 8.27
N PHE A 322 11.79 -0.40 8.28
CA PHE A 322 11.89 -1.22 9.47
C PHE A 322 13.29 -1.83 9.50
N TYR A 323 14.09 -1.49 10.52
CA TYR A 323 15.49 -1.88 10.60
C TYR A 323 15.80 -2.51 11.95
N ARG A 324 16.21 -3.79 11.96
CA ARG A 324 16.40 -4.56 13.20
C ARG A 324 15.14 -4.55 14.07
N CYS A 325 14.04 -4.93 13.45
CA CYS A 325 12.77 -5.14 14.14
C CYS A 325 12.45 -6.63 14.22
N SER A 326 11.82 -7.06 15.31
CA SER A 326 11.19 -8.40 15.38
C SER A 326 9.68 -8.24 15.25
N LEU A 327 9.06 -8.98 14.35
CA LEU A 327 7.62 -8.97 14.09
C LEU A 327 7.06 -10.35 14.43
N GLU A 328 6.25 -10.44 15.46
CA GLU A 328 5.90 -11.70 16.10
C GLU A 328 4.38 -11.91 16.16
N GLY A 329 3.89 -13.02 15.62
CA GLY A 329 2.48 -13.36 15.61
C GLY A 329 2.26 -14.79 15.11
N TYR A 330 1.04 -15.09 14.66
CA TYR A 330 0.68 -16.38 14.05
C TYR A 330 0.15 -16.16 12.64
N GLN A 331 -1.17 -16.08 12.47
CA GLN A 331 -1.78 -15.77 11.19
C GLN A 331 -1.76 -14.25 10.95
N ASP A 332 -1.32 -13.84 9.75
CA ASP A 332 -1.28 -12.45 9.28
C ASP A 332 -0.35 -11.52 10.09
N THR A 333 0.78 -12.04 10.62
CA THR A 333 1.72 -11.26 11.47
C THR A 333 2.11 -9.90 10.89
N LEU A 334 2.56 -9.86 9.62
CA LEU A 334 2.97 -8.65 8.93
C LEU A 334 2.02 -8.33 7.77
N TYR A 335 1.28 -7.22 7.90
CA TYR A 335 0.38 -6.72 6.87
C TYR A 335 1.01 -5.52 6.13
N VAL A 336 1.76 -5.78 5.05
CA VAL A 336 2.32 -4.73 4.14
C VAL A 336 1.22 -4.16 3.24
N HIS A 337 0.29 -3.46 3.87
CA HIS A 337 -0.97 -3.05 3.27
C HIS A 337 -0.83 -2.31 1.95
N SER A 338 0.01 -1.28 1.87
CA SER A 338 0.16 -0.46 0.66
C SER A 338 1.44 0.38 0.65
N GLN A 339 1.74 1.04 -0.47
CA GLN A 339 2.90 1.93 -0.67
C GLN A 339 4.27 1.24 -0.72
N ARG A 340 5.35 2.05 -0.79
CA ARG A 340 6.74 1.59 -0.81
C ARG A 340 7.26 1.43 0.61
N GLN A 341 7.80 0.25 0.91
CA GLN A 341 8.28 -0.11 2.24
C GLN A 341 9.61 -0.87 2.13
N PHE A 342 10.48 -0.73 3.13
CA PHE A 342 11.77 -1.42 3.19
C PHE A 342 12.00 -2.06 4.55
N TYR A 343 12.32 -3.36 4.55
CA TYR A 343 12.59 -4.16 5.75
C TYR A 343 14.02 -4.69 5.67
N ARG A 344 14.84 -4.40 6.69
CA ARG A 344 16.26 -4.78 6.72
C ARG A 344 16.61 -5.37 8.08
N GLU A 345 17.27 -6.53 8.06
CA GLU A 345 17.74 -7.22 9.28
C GLU A 345 16.60 -7.42 10.29
N CYS A 346 15.38 -7.67 9.80
CA CYS A 346 14.23 -7.96 10.62
C CYS A 346 14.05 -9.48 10.76
N ASP A 347 13.55 -9.88 11.93
CA ASP A 347 13.04 -11.22 12.17
C ASP A 347 11.51 -11.19 12.08
N ILE A 348 10.91 -12.10 11.33
CA ILE A 348 9.45 -12.17 11.15
C ILE A 348 8.98 -13.59 11.42
N TYR A 349 8.04 -13.74 12.35
CA TYR A 349 7.57 -15.03 12.84
C TYR A 349 6.05 -15.17 12.67
N GLY A 350 5.60 -16.34 12.23
CA GLY A 350 4.19 -16.71 12.18
C GLY A 350 3.93 -18.03 11.45
N THR A 351 2.68 -18.25 11.08
CA THR A 351 2.19 -19.53 10.54
C THR A 351 1.54 -19.38 9.16
N VAL A 352 0.29 -18.90 9.10
CA VAL A 352 -0.48 -18.74 7.85
C VAL A 352 -0.36 -17.29 7.38
N ASP A 353 0.05 -17.10 6.12
CA ASP A 353 0.15 -15.79 5.45
C ASP A 353 0.93 -14.73 6.27
N PHE A 354 1.93 -15.17 7.03
CA PHE A 354 2.59 -14.38 8.08
C PHE A 354 3.67 -13.39 7.60
N ILE A 355 4.24 -13.62 6.42
CA ILE A 355 5.20 -12.72 5.78
C ILE A 355 4.70 -12.30 4.41
N TRP A 356 4.73 -11.00 4.19
CA TRP A 356 4.97 -10.42 2.88
C TRP A 356 6.41 -9.88 2.82
N LYS A 357 7.31 -10.63 2.16
CA LYS A 357 8.75 -10.41 1.93
C LYS A 357 9.71 -10.44 3.16
N CYS A 358 10.80 -11.21 2.98
CA CYS A 358 12.05 -11.39 3.76
C CYS A 358 12.11 -12.49 4.83
N CYS A 359 13.21 -13.26 4.77
CA CYS A 359 13.65 -14.43 5.58
C CYS A 359 12.55 -15.37 6.11
N VAL A 360 12.33 -16.49 5.41
CA VAL A 360 11.37 -17.52 5.82
C VAL A 360 12.06 -18.48 6.79
N LYS A 361 11.79 -18.32 8.08
CA LYS A 361 12.13 -19.30 9.10
C LYS A 361 10.85 -19.69 9.84
N ALA A 362 10.72 -20.98 10.13
CA ALA A 362 9.68 -21.48 11.01
C ALA A 362 9.75 -20.78 12.38
N ALA A 363 8.60 -20.46 12.97
CA ALA A 363 8.50 -20.06 14.37
C ALA A 363 9.11 -21.16 15.28
N SER A 364 9.62 -20.78 16.45
CA SER A 364 10.40 -21.68 17.32
C SER A 364 9.59 -22.87 17.86
N ASP A 365 8.29 -22.70 18.03
CA ASP A 365 7.31 -23.75 18.35
C ASP A 365 7.03 -24.70 17.18
N LEU A 366 7.19 -24.24 15.94
CA LEU A 366 7.05 -25.06 14.73
C LEU A 366 8.25 -25.99 14.50
N LYS A 367 9.43 -25.68 15.05
CA LYS A 367 10.61 -26.58 14.99
C LYS A 367 10.33 -27.94 15.62
N ALA A 368 9.53 -27.99 16.68
CA ALA A 368 9.18 -29.24 17.36
C ALA A 368 8.22 -30.14 16.55
N SER A 369 7.57 -29.58 15.52
CA SER A 369 6.56 -30.24 14.68
C SER A 369 6.92 -30.25 13.19
N GLN A 370 8.22 -30.11 12.85
CA GLN A 370 8.69 -30.05 11.46
C GLN A 370 8.26 -31.23 10.59
N SER A 371 7.98 -32.39 11.17
CA SER A 371 7.51 -33.58 10.45
C SER A 371 6.02 -33.56 10.10
N SER A 372 5.21 -32.64 10.67
CA SER A 372 3.75 -32.60 10.47
C SER A 372 3.23 -31.31 9.82
N VAL A 373 4.09 -30.31 9.56
CA VAL A 373 3.68 -29.03 8.96
C VAL A 373 4.42 -28.76 7.65
N ILE A 374 3.66 -28.66 6.57
CA ILE A 374 4.17 -28.34 5.24
C ILE A 374 4.21 -26.81 5.07
N THR A 375 5.37 -26.26 4.73
CA THR A 375 5.53 -24.81 4.50
C THR A 375 5.71 -24.52 3.02
N TYR A 376 5.03 -23.49 2.51
CA TYR A 376 5.14 -22.99 1.15
C TYR A 376 5.64 -21.55 1.15
N LEU A 377 6.25 -21.12 0.04
CA LEU A 377 6.74 -19.76 -0.20
C LEU A 377 5.59 -18.74 -0.33
N GLY A 378 4.40 -19.18 -0.74
CA GLY A 378 3.22 -18.32 -0.84
C GLY A 378 2.04 -18.98 -1.57
N ARG A 379 0.92 -18.25 -1.59
CA ARG A 379 -0.33 -18.60 -2.28
C ARG A 379 -1.03 -17.34 -2.83
N PRO A 380 -1.69 -17.39 -4.00
CA PRO A 380 -2.15 -16.20 -4.70
C PRO A 380 -3.51 -15.69 -4.18
N TRP A 381 -3.48 -14.87 -3.13
CA TRP A 381 -4.69 -14.25 -2.57
C TRP A 381 -5.50 -13.43 -3.60
N LYS A 382 -4.82 -12.84 -4.58
CA LYS A 382 -5.44 -12.03 -5.65
C LYS A 382 -4.96 -12.51 -7.02
N GLU A 383 -5.79 -12.27 -8.04
CA GLU A 383 -5.62 -12.78 -9.41
C GLU A 383 -4.24 -12.48 -10.02
N TYR A 384 -3.69 -11.30 -9.74
CA TYR A 384 -2.38 -10.87 -10.23
C TYR A 384 -1.31 -10.87 -9.13
N SER A 385 -1.37 -11.85 -8.21
CA SER A 385 -0.40 -11.96 -7.11
C SER A 385 1.04 -12.01 -7.65
N ARG A 386 1.96 -11.28 -7.01
CA ARG A 386 3.35 -11.21 -7.45
C ARG A 386 4.32 -11.29 -6.27
N THR A 387 5.13 -12.33 -6.28
CA THR A 387 6.11 -12.62 -5.21
C THR A 387 7.39 -13.15 -5.83
N VAL A 388 8.54 -12.60 -5.41
CA VAL A 388 9.85 -13.01 -5.90
C VAL A 388 10.77 -13.29 -4.72
N PHE A 389 11.33 -14.50 -4.67
CA PHE A 389 12.41 -14.86 -3.77
C PHE A 389 13.73 -14.86 -4.55
N MET A 390 14.62 -13.94 -4.21
CA MET A 390 15.90 -13.81 -4.90
C MET A 390 17.06 -13.72 -3.91
N LYS A 391 18.17 -14.41 -4.22
CA LYS A 391 19.38 -14.46 -3.38
C LYS A 391 19.07 -14.74 -1.91
N THR A 392 18.11 -15.63 -1.67
CA THR A 392 17.59 -15.94 -0.34
C THR A 392 17.99 -17.37 0.04
N TYR A 393 18.41 -17.57 1.29
CA TYR A 393 18.57 -18.90 1.86
C TYR A 393 17.19 -19.48 2.20
N LEU A 394 16.86 -20.63 1.61
CA LEU A 394 15.63 -21.38 1.83
C LEU A 394 15.95 -22.67 2.58
N ASP A 395 15.42 -22.80 3.80
CA ASP A 395 15.66 -23.96 4.66
C ASP A 395 14.85 -25.18 4.23
N SER A 396 15.13 -26.35 4.81
CA SER A 396 14.58 -27.65 4.38
C SER A 396 13.07 -27.79 4.62
N LEU A 397 12.47 -26.86 5.36
CA LEU A 397 11.04 -26.80 5.64
C LEU A 397 10.18 -26.41 4.43
N ILE A 398 10.78 -25.84 3.38
CA ILE A 398 10.07 -25.45 2.16
C ILE A 398 9.71 -26.70 1.35
N ALA A 399 8.41 -26.87 1.10
CA ALA A 399 7.89 -27.98 0.30
C ALA A 399 8.53 -28.00 -1.10
N PRO A 400 8.80 -29.18 -1.68
CA PRO A 400 9.36 -29.27 -3.03
C PRO A 400 8.52 -28.55 -4.09
N ALA A 401 7.20 -28.57 -3.97
CA ALA A 401 6.26 -27.82 -4.82
C ALA A 401 6.49 -26.30 -4.75
N GLY A 402 7.01 -25.79 -3.63
CA GLY A 402 7.35 -24.40 -3.38
C GLY A 402 6.16 -23.49 -3.13
N TRP A 403 5.09 -23.62 -3.90
CA TRP A 403 3.92 -22.73 -3.88
C TRP A 403 2.63 -23.55 -3.74
N MET A 404 1.59 -22.93 -3.18
CA MET A 404 0.29 -23.59 -2.90
C MET A 404 -0.85 -22.83 -3.57
N GLU A 405 -1.84 -23.54 -4.14
CA GLU A 405 -3.01 -22.90 -4.72
C GLU A 405 -3.79 -22.11 -3.66
N TRP A 406 -4.46 -21.04 -4.08
CA TRP A 406 -5.46 -20.38 -3.24
C TRP A 406 -6.78 -21.16 -3.26
N SER A 407 -7.30 -21.41 -4.47
CA SER A 407 -8.51 -22.19 -4.69
C SER A 407 -8.59 -22.65 -6.15
N GLY A 408 -8.49 -23.97 -6.38
CA GLY A 408 -8.51 -24.55 -7.72
C GLY A 408 -7.51 -23.88 -8.66
N SER A 409 -7.97 -23.52 -9.87
CA SER A 409 -7.14 -22.86 -10.88
C SER A 409 -7.11 -21.33 -10.80
N PHE A 410 -7.63 -20.73 -9.73
CA PHE A 410 -7.65 -19.27 -9.56
C PHE A 410 -6.22 -18.69 -9.61
N ALA A 411 -6.04 -17.59 -10.34
CA ALA A 411 -4.80 -16.83 -10.49
C ALA A 411 -3.60 -17.56 -11.14
N LEU A 412 -3.61 -18.89 -11.33
CA LEU A 412 -2.42 -19.66 -11.73
C LEU A 412 -1.81 -19.24 -13.09
N LYS A 413 -2.62 -18.60 -13.95
CA LYS A 413 -2.19 -18.08 -15.27
C LYS A 413 -1.73 -16.61 -15.22
N THR A 414 -2.16 -15.85 -14.22
CA THR A 414 -2.04 -14.39 -14.17
C THR A 414 -1.10 -13.90 -13.07
N LEU A 415 -0.83 -14.75 -12.08
CA LEU A 415 0.18 -14.49 -11.05
C LEU A 415 1.59 -14.42 -11.66
N TYR A 416 2.53 -13.82 -10.92
CA TYR A 416 3.95 -13.84 -11.22
C TYR A 416 4.72 -14.28 -9.98
N TYR A 417 4.99 -15.57 -9.88
CA TYR A 417 5.79 -16.15 -8.79
C TYR A 417 7.14 -16.56 -9.32
N ALA A 418 8.21 -16.10 -8.65
CA ALA A 418 9.54 -16.31 -9.20
C ALA A 418 10.63 -16.55 -8.15
N GLU A 419 11.64 -17.30 -8.59
CA GLU A 419 12.83 -17.61 -7.82
C GLU A 419 14.10 -17.25 -8.62
N TYR A 420 15.10 -16.65 -7.97
CA TYR A 420 16.39 -16.27 -8.60
C TYR A 420 17.58 -16.50 -7.65
N ALA A 421 18.50 -17.39 -8.02
CA ALA A 421 19.76 -17.60 -7.29
C ALA A 421 19.59 -17.83 -5.77
N ASN A 422 18.56 -18.58 -5.37
CA ASN A 422 18.34 -18.97 -3.97
C ASN A 422 19.28 -20.10 -3.56
N THR A 423 19.63 -20.15 -2.28
CA THR A 423 20.55 -21.16 -1.70
C THR A 423 19.87 -21.95 -0.59
N GLY A 424 20.50 -23.03 -0.12
CA GLY A 424 19.97 -23.85 0.97
C GLY A 424 19.17 -25.08 0.51
N PRO A 425 18.85 -26.00 1.43
CA PRO A 425 18.23 -27.28 1.11
C PRO A 425 16.82 -27.17 0.50
N GLY A 426 16.09 -26.09 0.76
CA GLY A 426 14.76 -25.83 0.19
C GLY A 426 14.77 -25.12 -1.16
N SER A 427 15.94 -24.80 -1.73
CA SER A 427 16.03 -23.94 -2.92
C SER A 427 15.94 -24.65 -4.27
N SER A 428 15.93 -25.98 -4.30
CA SER A 428 15.81 -26.73 -5.55
C SER A 428 14.48 -26.45 -6.25
N THR A 429 14.55 -26.06 -7.52
CA THR A 429 13.35 -25.75 -8.33
C THR A 429 12.85 -26.93 -9.16
N THR A 430 13.55 -28.07 -9.12
CA THR A 430 13.28 -29.26 -9.98
C THR A 430 11.91 -29.91 -9.81
N LYS A 431 11.28 -29.70 -8.64
CA LYS A 431 9.96 -30.28 -8.29
C LYS A 431 8.90 -29.20 -8.02
N ARG A 432 9.14 -27.98 -8.46
CA ARG A 432 8.20 -26.87 -8.30
C ARG A 432 6.95 -27.09 -9.13
N VAL A 433 5.90 -26.36 -8.78
CA VAL A 433 4.64 -26.32 -9.54
C VAL A 433 4.86 -25.95 -11.02
N ASN A 434 4.04 -26.51 -11.90
CA ASN A 434 4.07 -26.24 -13.35
C ASN A 434 3.06 -25.16 -13.79
N TRP A 435 2.78 -24.18 -12.93
CA TRP A 435 1.80 -23.12 -13.24
C TRP A 435 2.35 -22.15 -14.29
N PRO A 436 1.54 -21.67 -15.25
CA PRO A 436 2.01 -20.71 -16.25
C PRO A 436 2.58 -19.40 -15.67
N GLY A 437 2.09 -18.96 -14.50
CA GLY A 437 2.61 -17.80 -13.79
C GLY A 437 3.85 -18.05 -12.91
N TYR A 438 4.35 -19.29 -12.82
CA TYR A 438 5.57 -19.61 -12.09
C TYR A 438 6.81 -19.49 -13.00
N HIS A 439 7.88 -18.91 -12.49
CA HIS A 439 9.09 -18.61 -13.23
C HIS A 439 10.37 -18.91 -12.43
N VAL A 440 11.26 -19.71 -13.00
CA VAL A 440 12.67 -19.71 -12.57
C VAL A 440 13.38 -18.62 -13.36
N ILE A 441 13.76 -17.52 -12.70
CA ILE A 441 14.47 -16.43 -13.37
C ILE A 441 15.92 -16.88 -13.56
N THR A 442 16.41 -16.83 -14.79
CA THR A 442 17.81 -17.11 -15.14
C THR A 442 18.57 -15.85 -15.57
N SER A 443 17.84 -14.81 -16.00
CA SER A 443 18.42 -13.55 -16.46
C SER A 443 18.59 -12.54 -15.32
N ALA A 444 19.82 -12.06 -15.13
CA ALA A 444 20.11 -10.95 -14.23
C ALA A 444 19.36 -9.66 -14.61
N SER A 445 19.06 -9.42 -15.90
CA SER A 445 18.32 -8.22 -16.31
C SER A 445 16.86 -8.25 -15.84
N VAL A 446 16.26 -9.43 -15.79
CA VAL A 446 14.91 -9.63 -15.23
C VAL A 446 14.95 -9.50 -13.71
N ALA A 447 15.89 -10.19 -13.05
CA ALA A 447 16.05 -10.12 -11.60
C ALA A 447 16.32 -8.68 -11.10
N THR A 448 17.06 -7.89 -11.88
CA THR A 448 17.38 -6.49 -11.58
C THR A 448 16.13 -5.64 -11.41
N GLN A 449 15.01 -5.95 -12.06
CA GLN A 449 13.75 -5.20 -11.91
C GLN A 449 13.17 -5.27 -10.48
N TYR A 450 13.53 -6.30 -9.72
CA TYR A 450 13.05 -6.52 -8.35
C TYR A 450 14.01 -6.00 -7.27
N THR A 451 15.11 -5.34 -7.66
CA THR A 451 16.07 -4.73 -6.74
C THR A 451 15.50 -3.48 -6.06
N VAL A 452 16.13 -3.06 -4.97
CA VAL A 452 15.73 -1.87 -4.20
C VAL A 452 15.69 -0.61 -5.08
N ALA A 453 16.68 -0.42 -5.95
CA ALA A 453 16.74 0.74 -6.84
C ALA A 453 15.56 0.79 -7.81
N ASN A 454 15.10 -0.36 -8.32
CA ASN A 454 14.14 -0.42 -9.41
C ASN A 454 12.71 -0.64 -8.93
N PHE A 455 12.51 -1.47 -7.91
CA PHE A 455 11.17 -1.87 -7.46
C PHE A 455 10.51 -0.83 -6.56
N ILE A 456 11.30 -0.13 -5.74
CA ILE A 456 10.79 0.87 -4.76
C ILE A 456 11.43 2.24 -4.93
N SER A 457 12.13 2.47 -6.05
CA SER A 457 12.96 3.66 -6.26
C SER A 457 13.87 3.94 -5.06
N GLY A 458 14.38 2.89 -4.40
CA GLY A 458 14.98 2.94 -3.07
C GLY A 458 16.16 3.88 -2.97
N GLY A 459 16.84 4.09 -4.10
CA GLY A 459 17.72 5.21 -4.29
C GLY A 459 17.10 6.48 -3.71
N SER A 460 16.03 7.03 -4.30
CA SER A 460 15.57 8.40 -4.08
C SER A 460 15.26 8.81 -2.64
N TRP A 461 15.20 7.88 -1.70
CA TRP A 461 14.74 8.12 -0.33
C TRP A 461 15.47 7.35 0.77
N LEU A 462 16.00 6.14 0.52
CA LEU A 462 16.69 5.37 1.57
C LEU A 462 17.95 6.05 2.14
N PRO A 463 18.76 6.80 1.37
CA PRO A 463 19.87 7.58 1.91
C PRO A 463 19.53 8.47 3.10
N ALA A 464 18.38 9.14 3.06
CA ALA A 464 17.96 10.05 4.13
C ALA A 464 17.57 9.32 5.43
N THR A 465 17.51 7.98 5.40
CA THR A 465 17.11 7.15 6.55
C THR A 465 18.29 6.65 7.38
N ASN A 466 19.51 6.74 6.84
CA ASN A 466 20.74 6.17 7.42
C ASN A 466 20.67 4.65 7.70
N VAL A 467 19.72 3.95 7.06
CA VAL A 467 19.63 2.49 7.12
C VAL A 467 20.46 1.88 6.00
N PRO A 468 21.32 0.88 6.29
CA PRO A 468 22.09 0.18 5.26
C PRO A 468 21.17 -0.51 4.23
N TYR A 469 21.50 -0.38 2.96
CA TYR A 469 20.78 -1.07 1.89
C TYR A 469 21.71 -1.41 0.71
N THR A 470 21.35 -2.47 -0.01
CA THR A 470 21.98 -2.81 -1.29
C THR A 470 21.02 -2.42 -2.40
N ALA A 471 21.44 -1.52 -3.28
CA ALA A 471 20.57 -0.93 -4.29
C ALA A 471 20.24 -1.90 -5.45
N SER A 472 21.19 -2.77 -5.82
CA SER A 472 21.12 -3.65 -6.99
C SER A 472 21.36 -5.12 -6.60
N LEU A 473 21.49 -6.01 -7.59
CA LEU A 473 21.72 -7.45 -7.41
C LEU A 473 23.01 -7.76 -6.65
#